data_AF-A0A4Q8K5B5-F1
#
_entry.id   AF-A0A4Q8K5B5-F1
#
_cell.length_a   1.000
_cell.length_b   1.000
_cell.length_c   1.000
_cell.angle_alpha   90.00
_cell.angle_beta   90.00
_cell.angle_gamma   90.00
#
_symmetry.space_group_name_H-M   'P 1'
#
loop_
_entity.id
_entity.type
_entity.pdbx_description
1 polymer ?
#
loop_
_entity_poly.entity_id
_entity_poly.type
_entity_poly.pdbx_seq_one_letter_code
_entity_poly.pdbx_strand_id
1 'polypeptide(L)'
;MKVTLLFLVLSGILGVSLAYTVCTKQSDCQEDECCLDTLFFKRAYCEKRYPAGSRCPTASVYKPEEDMYYFTCPCVPMYECLGKGVKGEDGETYMKDTKCIMPLV
;
A
#
# COMPACT_ATOMS: atom_id res chain seq x y z
N MET A 1 17.51 36.58 -15.88
CA MET A 1 17.74 35.18 -16.29
C MET A 1 18.41 34.30 -15.22
N LYS A 2 18.98 34.84 -14.12
CA LYS A 2 19.60 34.02 -13.04
C LYS A 2 18.64 33.66 -11.89
N VAL A 3 17.60 34.47 -11.67
CA VAL A 3 16.65 34.29 -10.55
C VAL A 3 15.61 33.20 -10.85
N THR A 4 15.18 33.07 -12.10
CA THR A 4 14.21 32.05 -12.53
C THR A 4 14.73 30.61 -12.44
N LEU A 5 16.02 30.40 -12.62
CA LEU A 5 16.66 29.09 -12.46
C LEU A 5 16.75 28.64 -10.99
N LEU A 6 16.91 29.59 -10.05
CA LEU A 6 16.94 29.28 -8.62
C LEU A 6 15.57 28.80 -8.10
N PHE A 7 14.48 29.38 -8.58
CA PHE A 7 13.12 28.96 -8.19
C PHE A 7 12.74 27.57 -8.70
N LEU A 8 13.16 27.20 -9.91
CA LEU A 8 12.92 25.86 -10.48
C LEU A 8 13.70 24.76 -9.76
N VAL A 9 14.89 25.07 -9.24
CA VAL A 9 15.69 24.13 -8.43
C VAL A 9 15.09 23.95 -7.04
N LEU A 10 14.54 25.01 -6.43
CA LEU A 10 13.90 24.95 -5.11
C LEU A 10 12.55 24.21 -5.13
N SER A 11 11.76 24.28 -6.21
CA SER A 11 10.49 23.55 -6.28
C SER A 11 10.67 22.04 -6.50
N GLY A 12 11.84 21.59 -6.97
CA GLY A 12 12.14 20.17 -7.20
C GLY A 12 12.54 19.39 -5.95
N ILE A 13 12.84 20.06 -4.83
CA ILE A 13 13.42 19.43 -3.62
C ILE A 13 12.37 19.10 -2.55
N LEU A 14 11.10 19.48 -2.74
CA LEU A 14 10.01 19.07 -1.83
C LEU A 14 9.54 17.62 -2.04
N GLY A 15 10.11 16.91 -3.02
CA GLY A 15 9.82 15.51 -3.26
C GLY A 15 10.70 14.62 -2.39
N VAL A 16 10.05 13.75 -1.63
CA VAL A 16 10.62 12.59 -0.91
C VAL A 16 11.12 12.88 0.51
N SER A 17 10.23 13.37 1.37
CA SER A 17 10.31 12.99 2.79
C SER A 17 9.86 11.54 2.94
N LEU A 18 10.82 10.62 2.89
CA LEU A 18 10.70 9.18 3.17
C LEU A 18 10.52 8.94 4.69
N ALA A 19 9.75 9.81 5.35
CA ALA A 19 9.40 9.70 6.75
C ALA A 19 8.05 8.97 6.82
N TYR A 20 8.02 7.83 7.51
CA TYR A 20 6.79 7.14 7.85
C TYR A 20 5.85 8.12 8.56
N THR A 21 4.88 8.64 7.82
CA THR A 21 3.90 9.61 8.34
C THR A 21 2.95 8.85 9.25
N VAL A 22 2.86 9.23 10.51
CA VAL A 22 1.86 8.66 11.43
C VAL A 22 0.46 9.00 10.92
N CYS A 23 -0.43 8.02 10.90
CA CYS A 23 -1.82 8.19 10.50
C CYS A 23 -2.76 7.70 11.59
N THR A 24 -3.98 8.22 11.57
CA THR A 24 -5.08 7.76 12.45
C THR A 24 -6.26 7.19 11.67
N LYS A 25 -6.31 7.46 10.36
CA LYS A 25 -7.37 7.05 9.43
C LYS A 25 -6.86 7.11 7.98
N GLN A 26 -7.56 6.46 7.05
CA GLN A 26 -7.13 6.32 5.65
C GLN A 26 -7.02 7.67 4.92
N SER A 27 -7.88 8.64 5.27
CA SER A 27 -7.86 9.99 4.70
C SER A 27 -6.65 10.85 5.09
N ASP A 28 -5.84 10.39 6.04
CA ASP A 28 -4.58 11.08 6.41
C ASP A 28 -3.44 10.74 5.42
N CYS A 29 -3.60 9.71 4.60
CA CYS A 29 -2.59 9.22 3.66
C CYS A 29 -2.92 9.58 2.20
N GLN A 30 -1.92 9.51 1.33
CA GLN A 30 -2.12 9.73 -0.11
C GLN A 30 -2.96 8.61 -0.74
N GLU A 31 -3.49 8.84 -1.95
CA GLU A 31 -4.33 7.88 -2.67
C GLU A 31 -3.60 6.56 -2.98
N ASP A 32 -2.28 6.64 -3.20
CA ASP A 32 -1.40 5.49 -3.43
C ASP A 32 -0.85 4.88 -2.13
N GLU A 33 -1.34 5.33 -0.97
CA GLU A 33 -0.94 4.88 0.36
C GLU A 33 -2.12 4.27 1.13
N CYS A 34 -1.82 3.51 2.16
CA CYS A 34 -2.79 3.06 3.14
C CYS A 34 -2.35 3.43 4.54
N CYS A 35 -3.32 3.73 5.42
CA CYS A 35 -3.02 3.83 6.84
C CYS A 35 -2.88 2.42 7.40
N LEU A 36 -1.65 2.04 7.76
CA LEU A 36 -1.29 0.67 8.14
C LEU A 36 -1.00 0.57 9.63
N ASP A 37 -1.72 -0.31 10.31
CA ASP A 37 -1.37 -0.82 11.63
C ASP A 37 -0.89 -2.28 11.52
N THR A 38 0.37 -2.51 11.87
CA THR A 38 0.93 -3.87 11.88
C THR A 38 0.59 -4.64 13.16
N LEU A 39 -0.05 -4.01 14.14
CA LEU A 39 -0.24 -4.47 15.53
C LEU A 39 1.04 -4.65 16.35
N PHE A 40 2.22 -4.52 15.71
CA PHE A 40 3.53 -4.61 16.36
C PHE A 40 4.12 -3.23 16.70
N PHE A 41 3.73 -2.19 15.97
CA PHE A 41 4.20 -0.82 16.20
C PHE A 41 3.22 -0.05 17.09
N LYS A 42 3.75 0.93 17.84
CA LYS A 42 2.94 1.74 18.77
C LYS A 42 1.91 2.64 18.07
N ARG A 43 2.06 2.89 16.76
CA ARG A 43 1.22 3.80 15.97
C ARG A 43 1.14 3.30 14.54
N ALA A 44 -0.02 3.49 13.92
CA ALA A 44 -0.20 3.30 12.50
C ALA A 44 0.57 4.36 11.70
N TYR A 45 0.91 4.02 10.45
CA TYR A 45 1.63 4.91 9.55
C TYR A 45 1.16 4.73 8.11
N CYS A 46 1.34 5.77 7.29
CA CYS A 46 1.11 5.70 5.86
C CYS A 46 2.19 4.84 5.21
N GLU A 47 1.75 3.79 4.54
CA GLU A 47 2.60 2.85 3.79
C GLU A 47 2.12 2.79 2.35
N LYS A 48 3.03 2.56 1.40
CA LYS A 48 2.67 2.52 -0.01
C LYS A 48 1.85 1.26 -0.33
N ARG A 49 0.82 1.43 -1.15
CA ARG A 49 0.05 0.32 -1.71
C ARG A 49 0.88 -0.44 -2.74
N TYR A 50 0.55 -1.71 -2.94
CA TYR A 50 1.23 -2.54 -3.92
C TYR A 50 0.89 -2.09 -5.36
N PRO A 51 1.89 -1.79 -6.21
CA PRO A 51 1.64 -1.36 -7.59
C PRO A 51 0.98 -2.43 -8.45
N ALA A 52 0.36 -1.98 -9.55
CA ALA A 52 -0.15 -2.88 -10.59
C ALA A 52 0.93 -3.88 -11.06
N GLY A 53 0.57 -5.16 -11.13
CA GLY A 53 1.44 -6.26 -11.56
C GLY A 53 2.52 -6.68 -10.55
N SER A 54 2.69 -5.98 -9.42
CA SER A 54 3.66 -6.36 -8.40
C SER A 54 3.19 -7.61 -7.64
N ARG A 55 4.14 -8.35 -7.05
CA ARG A 55 3.80 -9.35 -6.04
C ARG A 55 3.13 -8.67 -4.84
N CYS A 56 2.18 -9.35 -4.23
CA CYS A 56 1.43 -8.84 -3.10
C CYS A 56 1.15 -9.95 -2.06
N PRO A 57 1.12 -9.61 -0.77
CA PRO A 57 0.68 -10.50 0.29
C PRO A 57 -0.85 -10.55 0.35
N THR A 58 -1.42 -11.73 0.63
CA THR A 58 -2.87 -11.93 0.78
C THR A 58 -3.41 -11.58 2.18
N ALA A 59 -2.59 -10.97 3.03
CA ALA A 59 -2.90 -10.72 4.44
C ALA A 59 -3.49 -9.32 4.73
N SER A 60 -3.88 -8.57 3.69
CA SER A 60 -4.47 -7.24 3.87
C SER A 60 -5.88 -7.32 4.46
N VAL A 61 -6.09 -6.71 5.63
CA VAL A 61 -7.39 -6.70 6.32
C VAL A 61 -7.81 -5.25 6.58
N TYR A 62 -8.92 -4.81 5.99
CA TYR A 62 -9.48 -3.49 6.26
C TYR A 62 -10.34 -3.51 7.55
N LYS A 63 -10.17 -2.50 8.41
CA LYS A 63 -10.91 -2.31 9.67
C LYS A 63 -11.77 -1.05 9.58
N PRO A 64 -13.07 -1.19 9.29
CA PRO A 64 -13.95 -0.03 9.07
C PRO A 64 -14.10 0.87 10.30
N GLU A 65 -14.07 0.29 11.51
CA GLU A 65 -14.24 1.04 12.76
C GLU A 65 -13.06 1.99 13.05
N GLU A 66 -11.90 1.65 12.53
CA GLU A 66 -10.65 2.39 12.71
C GLU A 66 -10.20 3.12 11.43
N ASP A 67 -10.94 2.94 10.32
CA ASP A 67 -10.62 3.47 8.99
C ASP A 67 -9.16 3.19 8.57
N MET A 68 -8.65 1.97 8.84
CA MET A 68 -7.26 1.59 8.56
C MET A 68 -7.10 0.12 8.15
N TYR A 69 -5.91 -0.23 7.65
CA TYR A 69 -5.56 -1.57 7.24
C TYR A 69 -4.65 -2.24 8.26
N TYR A 70 -4.86 -3.53 8.49
CA TYR A 70 -4.02 -4.35 9.34
C TYR A 70 -3.08 -5.24 8.52
N PHE A 71 -1.91 -5.51 9.12
CA PHE A 71 -0.83 -6.38 8.61
C PHE A 71 -0.13 -5.87 7.34
N THR A 72 -0.87 -5.60 6.27
CA THR A 72 -0.29 -5.15 4.98
C THR A 72 -1.24 -4.20 4.24
N CYS A 73 -0.69 -3.21 3.54
CA CYS A 73 -1.48 -2.45 2.59
C CYS A 73 -2.02 -3.33 1.45
N PRO A 74 -3.19 -3.00 0.88
CA PRO A 74 -3.70 -3.65 -0.30
C PRO A 74 -2.96 -3.16 -1.56
N CYS A 75 -3.37 -3.69 -2.71
CA CYS A 75 -3.00 -3.13 -4.00
C CYS A 75 -3.54 -1.69 -4.17
N VAL A 76 -2.98 -0.96 -5.13
CA VAL A 76 -3.52 0.33 -5.60
C VAL A 76 -4.99 0.19 -6.02
N PRO A 77 -5.80 1.28 -5.96
CA PRO A 77 -7.21 1.24 -6.32
C PRO A 77 -7.46 0.53 -7.66
N MET A 78 -8.58 -0.21 -7.75
CA MET A 78 -8.99 -1.03 -8.90
C MET A 78 -8.21 -2.35 -9.12
N TYR A 79 -7.19 -2.65 -8.31
CA TYR A 79 -6.44 -3.90 -8.38
C TYR A 79 -6.70 -4.76 -7.14
N GLU A 80 -6.75 -6.07 -7.35
CA GLU A 80 -6.88 -7.06 -6.29
C GLU A 80 -5.66 -7.98 -6.26
N CYS A 81 -5.32 -8.47 -5.07
CA CYS A 81 -4.21 -9.40 -4.90
C CYS A 81 -4.66 -10.83 -5.23
N LEU A 82 -4.51 -11.21 -6.50
CA LEU A 82 -4.99 -12.50 -7.01
C LEU A 82 -3.81 -13.41 -7.40
N GLY A 83 -3.98 -14.71 -7.20
CA GLY A 83 -2.97 -15.73 -7.51
C GLY A 83 -3.61 -17.04 -7.96
N LYS A 84 -2.78 -18.05 -8.20
CA LYS A 84 -3.24 -19.40 -8.55
C LYS A 84 -3.40 -20.22 -7.28
N GLY A 85 -4.58 -20.79 -7.07
CA GLY A 85 -4.81 -21.78 -6.02
C GLY A 85 -4.05 -23.08 -6.33
N VAL A 86 -3.23 -23.54 -5.39
CA VAL A 86 -2.55 -24.83 -5.43
C VAL A 86 -2.90 -25.61 -4.18
N LYS A 87 -3.20 -26.91 -4.34
CA LYS A 87 -3.42 -27.79 -3.20
C LYS A 87 -2.10 -28.09 -2.50
N GLY A 88 -2.06 -27.87 -1.19
CA GLY A 88 -1.00 -28.34 -0.31
C GLY A 88 -1.13 -29.83 -0.04
N GLU A 89 -0.08 -30.39 0.55
CA GLU A 89 -0.02 -31.80 0.96
C GLU A 89 -1.00 -32.12 2.12
N ASP A 90 -1.38 -31.09 2.87
CA ASP A 90 -2.41 -31.08 3.92
C ASP A 90 -3.85 -31.04 3.37
N GLY A 91 -4.03 -30.92 2.05
CA GLY A 91 -5.33 -30.81 1.40
C GLY A 91 -5.89 -29.38 1.32
N GLU A 92 -5.22 -28.39 1.94
CA GLU A 92 -5.63 -26.99 1.93
C GLU A 92 -5.27 -26.31 0.61
N THR A 93 -6.01 -25.27 0.22
CA THR A 93 -5.70 -24.49 -1.00
C THR A 93 -4.92 -23.24 -0.66
N TYR A 94 -3.70 -23.15 -1.18
CA TYR A 94 -2.82 -22.00 -1.00
C TYR A 94 -2.78 -21.15 -2.27
N MET A 95 -2.84 -19.83 -2.12
CA MET A 95 -2.64 -18.91 -3.23
C MET A 95 -1.13 -18.74 -3.47
N LYS A 96 -0.64 -19.11 -4.66
CA LYS A 96 0.73 -18.86 -5.11
C LYS A 96 0.77 -17.86 -6.26
N ASP A 97 1.95 -17.25 -6.43
CA ASP A 97 2.24 -16.25 -7.46
C ASP A 97 1.25 -15.08 -7.47
N THR A 98 0.85 -14.65 -6.27
CA THR A 98 -0.11 -13.57 -6.07
C THR A 98 0.45 -12.25 -6.59
N LYS A 99 -0.36 -11.56 -7.39
CA LYS A 99 -0.04 -10.26 -7.98
C LYS A 99 -1.24 -9.34 -7.94
N CYS A 100 -0.95 -8.04 -7.91
CA CYS A 100 -1.97 -7.01 -8.09
C CYS A 100 -2.44 -7.00 -9.54
N ILE A 101 -3.61 -7.55 -9.82
CA ILE A 101 -4.20 -7.58 -11.15
C ILE A 101 -5.63 -7.03 -11.09
N MET A 102 -6.09 -6.44 -12.18
CA MET A 102 -7.46 -5.98 -12.28
C MET A 102 -8.39 -7.20 -12.30
N PRO A 103 -9.40 -7.29 -11.42
CA PRO A 103 -10.38 -8.37 -11.48
C PRO A 103 -11.14 -8.27 -12.81
N LEU A 104 -11.18 -9.37 -13.56
CA LEU A 104 -12.02 -9.47 -14.74
C LEU A 104 -13.45 -9.70 -14.24
N VAL A 105 -14.32 -8.69 -14.40
CA VAL A 105 -15.75 -8.78 -14.11
C VAL A 105 -16.42 -9.78 -15.05
#